data_AF-A0A7S3CD64-F1
#
_entry.id   AF-A0A7S3CD64-F1
#
_cell.length_a   1.000
_cell.length_b   1.000
_cell.length_c   1.000
_cell.angle_alpha   90.00
_cell.angle_beta   90.00
_cell.angle_gamma   90.00
#
_symmetry.space_group_name_H-M   'P 1'
#
loop_
_entity.id
_entity.type
_entity.pdbx_description
1 polymer ?
#
loop_
_entity_poly.entity_id
_entity_poly.type
_entity_poly.pdbx_seq_one_letter_code
_entity_poly.pdbx_strand_id
1 'polypeptide(L)'
;MSQHDSRRAGESSSCSCSVFDGGESGAAVVTLVIAHPDDECMFFSPALEALRRSGVRTTVCCLSNGDAYGLGRVREKELQRSCETYGMARADVEVVEDKRLRDGMDEEWDPAVVVTHVERHCASVGTTHLLGFDEGGISGHPNHVACAQALVRLRSSSRPVWVQRTFGGPSQYLGALQLLLWHAFGRRKNGVVACTLATLVPALRAMRRHGSQLVWYRYLHLLLSRYVYINLLKKL
;
A
#
# COMPACT_ATOMS: atom_id res chain seq x y z
N MET A 1 -27.75 -28.93 43.58
CA MET A 1 -26.32 -28.56 43.75
C MET A 1 -25.78 -28.11 42.42
N SER A 2 -25.50 -26.82 42.35
CA SER A 2 -24.89 -26.12 41.22
C SER A 2 -23.46 -26.59 41.00
N GLN A 3 -23.07 -26.84 39.75
CA GLN A 3 -21.71 -26.61 39.29
C GLN A 3 -21.77 -25.94 37.91
N HIS A 4 -21.62 -24.62 37.98
CA HIS A 4 -21.07 -23.79 36.92
C HIS A 4 -19.67 -24.29 36.59
N ASP A 5 -19.39 -24.54 35.31
CA ASP A 5 -18.03 -24.46 34.81
C ASP A 5 -17.99 -23.67 33.49
N SER A 6 -16.81 -23.18 33.20
CA SER A 6 -16.55 -21.78 32.94
C SER A 6 -15.94 -21.55 31.56
N ARG A 7 -16.36 -20.45 30.94
CA ARG A 7 -15.59 -19.58 30.03
C ARG A 7 -14.55 -20.26 29.12
N ARG A 8 -14.92 -20.44 27.85
CA ARG A 8 -13.96 -20.28 26.74
C ARG A 8 -14.08 -18.87 26.18
N ALA A 9 -13.23 -17.99 26.70
CA ALA A 9 -12.99 -16.66 26.16
C ALA A 9 -11.95 -16.75 25.03
N GLY A 10 -12.17 -16.01 23.95
CA GLY A 10 -11.07 -15.45 23.14
C GLY A 10 -10.64 -16.20 21.88
N GLU A 11 -11.54 -16.40 20.91
CA GLU A 11 -11.11 -16.46 19.51
C GLU A 11 -10.84 -15.02 19.03
N SER A 12 -9.58 -14.60 19.19
CA SER A 12 -9.11 -13.32 18.69
C SER A 12 -9.09 -13.31 17.15
N SER A 13 -9.81 -12.32 16.61
CA SER A 13 -9.87 -11.85 15.23
C SER A 13 -8.75 -12.31 14.28
N SER A 14 -9.01 -13.36 13.50
CA SER A 14 -8.23 -13.60 12.28
C SER A 14 -8.66 -12.58 11.21
N CYS A 15 -7.75 -11.68 10.85
CA CYS A 15 -7.93 -10.84 9.68
C CYS A 15 -7.58 -11.72 8.46
N SER A 16 -8.55 -12.52 8.01
CA SER A 16 -8.39 -13.30 6.78
C SER A 16 -8.37 -12.34 5.60
N CYS A 17 -7.23 -12.19 4.94
CA CYS A 17 -7.08 -11.43 3.70
C CYS A 17 -7.62 -12.25 2.53
N SER A 18 -8.92 -12.55 2.53
CA SER A 18 -9.61 -13.24 1.42
C SER A 18 -9.70 -12.39 0.14
N VAL A 19 -8.98 -11.26 0.09
CA VAL A 19 -8.94 -10.28 -1.01
C VAL A 19 -7.96 -10.72 -2.10
N PHE A 20 -6.91 -11.48 -1.72
CA PHE A 20 -5.85 -11.91 -2.62
C PHE A 20 -5.73 -13.44 -2.68
N ASP A 21 -6.87 -14.13 -2.63
CA ASP A 21 -6.88 -15.59 -2.72
C ASP A 21 -6.41 -16.02 -4.11
N GLY A 22 -5.36 -16.84 -4.16
CA GLY A 22 -4.85 -17.40 -5.40
C GLY A 22 -5.86 -18.39 -5.94
N GLY A 23 -6.59 -18.03 -7.00
CA GLY A 23 -7.39 -19.01 -7.74
C GLY A 23 -6.53 -20.22 -8.14
N GLU A 24 -7.12 -21.41 -8.06
CA GLU A 24 -6.55 -22.74 -8.26
C GLU A 24 -5.25 -22.77 -9.12
N SER A 25 -4.07 -22.77 -8.46
CA SER A 25 -2.79 -23.43 -8.86
C SER A 25 -1.49 -22.70 -8.46
N GLY A 26 -1.48 -21.60 -7.70
CA GLY A 26 -0.22 -20.97 -7.27
C GLY A 26 -0.31 -20.07 -6.04
N ALA A 27 0.81 -19.94 -5.31
CA ALA A 27 0.93 -18.99 -4.20
C ALA A 27 0.82 -17.55 -4.73
N ALA A 28 -0.03 -16.73 -4.11
CA ALA A 28 -0.22 -15.35 -4.53
C ALA A 28 1.05 -14.51 -4.34
N VAL A 29 1.40 -13.74 -5.37
CA VAL A 29 2.43 -12.69 -5.36
C VAL A 29 1.76 -11.37 -5.71
N VAL A 30 1.80 -10.41 -4.79
CA VAL A 30 1.18 -9.09 -4.94
C VAL A 30 2.25 -8.04 -5.18
N THR A 31 2.18 -7.31 -6.29
CA THR A 31 3.06 -6.17 -6.55
C THR A 31 2.33 -4.87 -6.24
N LEU A 32 2.89 -4.10 -5.30
CA LEU A 32 2.50 -2.73 -5.02
C LEU A 32 3.22 -1.78 -5.99
N VAL A 33 2.44 -1.00 -6.74
CA VAL A 33 2.93 0.03 -7.67
C VAL A 33 2.77 1.40 -7.00
N ILE A 34 3.89 2.08 -6.78
CA ILE A 34 3.95 3.41 -6.13
C ILE A 34 4.80 4.37 -6.95
N ALA A 35 4.62 5.68 -6.75
CA ALA A 35 5.38 6.68 -7.49
C ALA A 35 6.70 7.00 -6.80
N HIS A 36 6.69 7.08 -5.46
CA HIS A 36 7.80 7.61 -4.68
C HIS A 36 8.14 6.74 -3.48
N PRO A 37 9.39 6.80 -2.99
CA PRO A 37 9.74 6.32 -1.66
C PRO A 37 8.91 7.02 -0.59
N ASP A 38 8.31 6.26 0.34
CA ASP A 38 7.40 6.66 1.43
C ASP A 38 5.91 6.39 1.19
N ASP A 39 5.47 6.32 -0.07
CA ASP A 39 4.09 6.00 -0.46
C ASP A 39 3.60 4.69 0.18
N GLU A 40 4.47 3.68 0.28
CA GLU A 40 4.13 2.34 0.77
C GLU A 40 3.62 2.37 2.21
N CYS A 41 4.28 3.17 3.06
CA CYS A 41 3.94 3.24 4.49
C CYS A 41 2.94 4.36 4.78
N MET A 42 2.92 5.39 3.94
CA MET A 42 2.00 6.53 4.06
C MET A 42 0.59 6.20 3.62
N PHE A 43 0.43 5.30 2.63
CA PHE A 43 -0.85 5.03 2.00
C PHE A 43 -1.29 3.57 2.02
N PHE A 44 -0.36 2.60 2.14
CA PHE A 44 -0.66 1.17 2.00
C PHE A 44 -0.30 0.31 3.23
N SER A 45 0.13 0.92 4.34
CA SER A 45 0.53 0.17 5.54
C SER A 45 -0.52 -0.85 6.04
N PRO A 46 -1.83 -0.54 6.14
CA PRO A 46 -2.85 -1.55 6.47
C PRO A 46 -2.83 -2.77 5.54
N ALA A 47 -2.76 -2.54 4.23
CA ALA A 47 -2.74 -3.60 3.21
C ALA A 47 -1.46 -4.44 3.27
N LEU A 48 -0.30 -3.79 3.39
CA LEU A 48 1.00 -4.46 3.51
C LEU A 48 1.08 -5.34 4.76
N GLU A 49 0.59 -4.86 5.90
CA GLU A 49 0.57 -5.65 7.13
C GLU A 49 -0.42 -6.84 7.05
N ALA A 50 -1.56 -6.67 6.38
CA ALA A 50 -2.49 -7.76 6.14
C ALA A 50 -1.86 -8.86 5.25
N LEU A 51 -1.22 -8.47 4.15
CA LEU A 51 -0.51 -9.39 3.25
C LEU A 51 0.60 -10.15 3.99
N ARG A 52 1.43 -9.44 4.76
CA ARG A 52 2.50 -10.01 5.58
C ARG A 52 1.95 -11.05 6.56
N ARG A 53 0.87 -10.74 7.28
CA ARG A 53 0.26 -11.67 8.26
C ARG A 53 -0.35 -12.89 7.60
N SER A 54 -0.83 -12.76 6.36
CA SER A 54 -1.33 -13.86 5.56
C SER A 54 -0.24 -14.66 4.84
N GLY A 55 1.05 -14.30 5.02
CA GLY A 55 2.16 -15.00 4.36
C GLY A 55 2.21 -14.81 2.84
N VAL A 56 1.52 -13.80 2.31
CA VAL A 56 1.49 -13.49 0.88
C VAL A 56 2.76 -12.72 0.51
N ARG A 57 3.52 -13.22 -0.46
CA ARG A 57 4.73 -12.53 -0.94
C ARG A 57 4.31 -11.20 -1.57
N THR A 58 4.91 -10.13 -1.08
CA THR A 58 4.65 -8.77 -1.57
C THR A 58 5.92 -8.22 -2.20
N THR A 59 5.80 -7.59 -3.36
CA THR A 59 6.88 -6.86 -4.04
C THR A 59 6.47 -5.40 -4.26
N VAL A 60 7.45 -4.53 -4.48
CA VAL A 60 7.25 -3.11 -4.74
C VAL A 60 7.93 -2.71 -6.04
N CYS A 61 7.17 -2.07 -6.93
CA CYS A 61 7.68 -1.35 -8.08
C CYS A 61 7.47 0.15 -7.82
N CYS A 62 8.56 0.84 -7.49
CA CYS A 62 8.58 2.27 -7.22
C CYS A 62 9.08 3.00 -8.47
N LEU A 63 8.25 3.86 -9.05
CA LEU A 63 8.44 4.35 -10.41
C LEU A 63 9.43 5.51 -10.52
N SER A 64 9.87 6.05 -9.38
CA SER A 64 10.97 7.01 -9.28
C SER A 64 11.70 6.83 -7.95
N ASN A 65 12.91 7.36 -7.83
CA ASN A 65 13.62 7.41 -6.55
C ASN A 65 13.26 8.64 -5.68
N GLY A 66 12.28 9.45 -6.09
CA GLY A 66 11.88 10.65 -5.34
C GLY A 66 12.98 11.73 -5.32
N ASP A 67 13.71 11.94 -6.42
CA ASP A 67 14.87 12.83 -6.47
C ASP A 67 14.54 14.32 -6.70
N ALA A 68 13.29 14.76 -6.51
CA ALA A 68 12.90 16.17 -6.70
C ALA A 68 13.75 17.16 -5.86
N TYR A 69 14.32 16.68 -4.75
CA TYR A 69 15.19 17.46 -3.86
C TYR A 69 16.67 17.01 -3.87
N GLY A 70 17.09 16.20 -4.85
CA GLY A 70 18.48 15.70 -4.94
C GLY A 70 18.82 14.62 -3.91
N LEU A 71 17.83 13.93 -3.36
CA LEU A 71 17.98 12.92 -2.30
C LEU A 71 17.65 11.48 -2.76
N GLY A 72 17.50 11.24 -4.06
CA GLY A 72 17.01 9.98 -4.62
C GLY A 72 17.82 8.75 -4.17
N ARG A 73 19.16 8.85 -4.20
CA ARG A 73 20.06 7.78 -3.72
C ARG A 73 19.91 7.46 -2.24
N VAL A 74 19.53 8.44 -1.43
CA VAL A 74 19.24 8.23 -0.01
C VAL A 74 17.89 7.53 0.11
N ARG A 75 16.87 8.07 -0.57
CA ARG A 75 15.50 7.58 -0.54
C ARG A 75 15.32 6.16 -1.08
N GLU A 76 16.12 5.75 -2.07
CA GLU A 76 16.22 4.34 -2.53
C GLU A 76 16.55 3.39 -1.37
N LYS A 77 17.55 3.74 -0.56
CA LYS A 77 17.98 2.93 0.59
C LYS A 77 16.96 3.00 1.73
N GLU A 78 16.30 4.14 1.89
CA GLU A 78 15.23 4.32 2.87
C GLU A 78 14.02 3.44 2.55
N LEU A 79 13.58 3.42 1.28
CA LEU A 79 12.51 2.55 0.81
C LEU A 79 12.83 1.07 1.05
N GLN A 80 14.02 0.61 0.67
CA GLN A 80 14.45 -0.78 0.91
C GLN A 80 14.31 -1.15 2.40
N ARG A 81 14.87 -0.33 3.29
CA ARG A 81 14.77 -0.55 4.75
C ARG A 81 13.34 -0.45 5.27
N SER A 82 12.50 0.38 4.67
CA SER A 82 11.09 0.50 5.02
C SER A 82 10.33 -0.77 4.64
N CYS A 83 10.50 -1.26 3.41
CA CYS A 83 9.89 -2.50 2.92
C CYS A 83 10.31 -3.74 3.72
N GLU A 84 11.56 -3.81 4.20
CA GLU A 84 12.03 -4.85 5.12
C GLU A 84 11.17 -4.91 6.41
N THR A 85 10.64 -3.78 6.89
CA THR A 85 9.76 -3.76 8.07
C THR A 85 8.41 -4.46 7.83
N TYR A 86 8.02 -4.63 6.56
CA TYR A 86 6.85 -5.41 6.13
C TYR A 86 7.22 -6.83 5.68
N GLY A 87 8.48 -7.25 5.84
CA GLY A 87 8.93 -8.61 5.55
C GLY A 87 9.34 -8.85 4.10
N MET A 88 9.51 -7.79 3.29
CA MET A 88 9.99 -7.90 1.92
C MET A 88 11.52 -8.00 1.89
N ALA A 89 12.06 -8.83 0.99
CA ALA A 89 13.50 -8.88 0.76
C ALA A 89 13.94 -7.75 -0.19
N ARG A 90 15.24 -7.45 -0.22
CA ARG A 90 15.79 -6.44 -1.15
C ARG A 90 15.45 -6.73 -2.62
N ALA A 91 15.43 -8.01 -3.01
CA ALA A 91 15.08 -8.44 -4.37
C ALA A 91 13.58 -8.23 -4.71
N ASP A 92 12.73 -8.01 -3.71
CA ASP A 92 11.31 -7.72 -3.91
C ASP A 92 11.04 -6.22 -4.13
N VAL A 93 12.05 -5.37 -4.05
CA VAL A 93 11.89 -3.90 -4.16
C VAL A 93 12.70 -3.38 -5.33
N GLU A 94 11.99 -2.87 -6.34
CA GLU A 94 12.58 -2.18 -7.48
C GLU A 94 12.30 -0.68 -7.40
N VAL A 95 13.34 0.13 -7.63
CA VAL A 95 13.22 1.57 -7.84
C VAL A 95 13.65 1.85 -9.26
N VAL A 96 12.74 2.43 -10.05
CA VAL A 96 12.96 2.72 -11.46
C VAL A 96 13.80 3.99 -11.60
N GLU A 97 14.88 3.87 -12.36
CA GLU A 97 15.70 4.99 -12.80
C GLU A 97 15.44 5.25 -14.30
N ASP A 98 14.41 6.03 -14.60
CA ASP A 98 14.07 6.45 -15.96
C ASP A 98 13.87 7.97 -16.01
N LYS A 99 14.58 8.66 -16.92
CA LYS A 99 14.51 10.12 -17.06
C LYS A 99 13.12 10.61 -17.47
N ARG A 100 12.26 9.74 -17.99
CA ARG A 100 10.87 10.04 -18.34
C ARG A 100 9.91 9.95 -17.14
N LEU A 101 10.38 9.42 -16.00
CA LEU A 101 9.61 9.23 -14.77
C LEU A 101 10.25 10.01 -13.61
N ARG A 102 10.57 11.29 -13.86
CA ARG A 102 11.18 12.15 -12.84
C ARG A 102 10.15 12.58 -11.80
N ASP A 103 10.57 12.60 -10.54
CA ASP A 103 9.73 13.12 -9.46
C ASP A 103 9.50 14.64 -9.60
N GLY A 104 8.25 15.09 -9.45
CA GLY A 104 7.89 16.50 -9.51
C GLY A 104 6.39 16.74 -9.69
N MET A 105 5.93 17.93 -9.30
CA MET A 105 4.54 18.39 -9.52
C MET A 105 4.31 18.91 -10.94
N ASP A 106 5.38 19.23 -11.67
CA ASP A 106 5.34 19.74 -13.05
C ASP A 106 5.79 18.67 -14.06
N GLU A 107 6.03 17.44 -13.60
CA GLU A 107 6.49 16.33 -14.44
C GLU A 107 5.28 15.51 -14.89
N GLU A 108 5.08 15.40 -16.21
CA GLU A 108 4.00 14.61 -16.79
C GLU A 108 4.53 13.25 -17.24
N TRP A 109 4.20 12.21 -16.47
CA TRP A 109 4.60 10.85 -16.81
C TRP A 109 3.66 10.26 -17.86
N ASP A 110 4.21 9.74 -18.96
CA ASP A 110 3.45 8.92 -19.89
C ASP A 110 3.10 7.57 -19.24
N PRO A 111 1.80 7.25 -19.05
CA PRO A 111 1.40 5.99 -18.45
C PRO A 111 1.85 4.76 -19.24
N ALA A 112 2.17 4.87 -20.54
CA ALA A 112 2.72 3.76 -21.32
C ALA A 112 4.14 3.38 -20.85
N VAL A 113 4.94 4.38 -20.44
CA VAL A 113 6.27 4.14 -19.86
C VAL A 113 6.13 3.44 -18.50
N VAL A 114 5.17 3.88 -17.68
CA VAL A 114 4.84 3.22 -16.41
C VAL A 114 4.41 1.77 -16.63
N VAL A 115 3.49 1.51 -17.57
CA VAL A 115 3.06 0.15 -17.96
C VAL A 115 4.25 -0.74 -18.31
N THR A 116 5.20 -0.21 -19.10
CA THR A 116 6.38 -0.95 -19.54
C THR A 116 7.24 -1.41 -18.35
N HIS A 117 7.49 -0.51 -17.39
CA HIS A 117 8.27 -0.86 -16.19
C HIS A 117 7.51 -1.81 -15.26
N VAL A 118 6.21 -1.60 -15.07
CA VAL A 118 5.38 -2.48 -14.23
C VAL A 118 5.31 -3.89 -14.82
N GLU A 119 5.09 -4.06 -16.13
CA GLU A 119 5.08 -5.39 -16.76
C GLU A 119 6.44 -6.07 -16.66
N ARG A 120 7.54 -5.33 -16.87
CA ARG A 120 8.90 -5.88 -16.71
C ARG A 120 9.12 -6.39 -15.29
N HIS A 121 8.75 -5.59 -14.27
CA HIS A 121 8.83 -6.01 -12.88
C HIS A 121 7.97 -7.26 -12.64
N CYS A 122 6.72 -7.24 -13.11
CA CYS A 122 5.78 -8.34 -12.90
C CYS A 122 6.26 -9.66 -13.48
N ALA A 123 6.82 -9.64 -14.69
CA ALA A 123 7.42 -10.81 -15.32
C ALA A 123 8.62 -11.34 -14.51
N SER A 124 9.43 -10.45 -13.92
CA SER A 124 10.64 -10.84 -13.18
C SER A 124 10.35 -11.51 -11.83
N VAL A 125 9.23 -11.16 -11.17
CA VAL A 125 8.89 -11.68 -9.83
C VAL A 125 7.71 -12.65 -9.82
N GLY A 126 7.05 -12.87 -10.96
CA GLY A 126 5.90 -13.76 -11.09
C GLY A 126 4.62 -13.18 -10.48
N THR A 127 4.37 -11.89 -10.70
CA THR A 127 3.22 -11.17 -10.12
C THR A 127 1.89 -11.77 -10.56
N THR A 128 1.05 -12.06 -9.57
CA THR A 128 -0.31 -12.59 -9.77
C THR A 128 -1.38 -11.52 -9.57
N HIS A 129 -1.09 -10.49 -8.78
CA HIS A 129 -2.01 -9.42 -8.41
C HIS A 129 -1.29 -8.07 -8.39
N LEU A 130 -1.95 -7.04 -8.88
CA LEU A 130 -1.48 -5.66 -8.78
C LEU A 130 -2.23 -4.91 -7.69
N LEU A 131 -1.51 -4.06 -6.97
CA LEU A 131 -2.04 -3.12 -5.99
C LEU A 131 -1.46 -1.72 -6.26
N GLY A 132 -2.27 -0.67 -6.18
CA GLY A 132 -1.74 0.70 -6.27
C GLY A 132 -2.81 1.78 -6.13
N PHE A 133 -2.59 2.93 -6.77
CA PHE A 133 -3.48 4.09 -6.68
C PHE A 133 -4.73 3.98 -7.56
N ASP A 134 -5.84 4.56 -7.11
CA ASP A 134 -7.00 4.80 -7.97
C ASP A 134 -6.88 6.14 -8.71
N GLU A 135 -7.88 6.49 -9.52
CA GLU A 135 -7.90 7.68 -10.37
C GLU A 135 -7.64 9.01 -9.63
N GLY A 136 -7.87 9.06 -8.32
CA GLY A 136 -7.65 10.26 -7.52
C GLY A 136 -6.21 10.45 -7.05
N GLY A 137 -5.35 9.43 -7.19
CA GLY A 137 -3.93 9.54 -6.84
C GLY A 137 -3.67 9.97 -5.39
N ILE A 138 -4.57 9.63 -4.46
CA ILE A 138 -4.61 10.04 -3.04
C ILE A 138 -4.87 11.53 -2.83
N SER A 139 -4.02 12.39 -3.40
CA SER A 139 -4.05 13.85 -3.27
C SER A 139 -4.05 14.57 -4.62
N GLY A 140 -4.18 13.84 -5.72
CA GLY A 140 -4.08 14.39 -7.07
C GLY A 140 -2.64 14.69 -7.53
N HIS A 141 -1.62 14.10 -6.89
CA HIS A 141 -0.24 14.24 -7.36
C HIS A 141 -0.12 13.66 -8.80
N PRO A 142 0.44 14.39 -9.79
CA PRO A 142 0.53 13.94 -11.17
C PRO A 142 1.15 12.55 -11.36
N ASN A 143 2.27 12.27 -10.69
CA ASN A 143 2.91 10.95 -10.72
C ASN A 143 2.00 9.82 -10.20
N HIS A 144 1.23 10.06 -9.13
CA HIS A 144 0.27 9.07 -8.62
C HIS A 144 -0.86 8.83 -9.62
N VAL A 145 -1.34 9.90 -10.25
CA VAL A 145 -2.38 9.84 -11.29
C VAL A 145 -1.87 9.07 -12.51
N ALA A 146 -0.62 9.26 -12.93
CA ALA A 146 -0.02 8.50 -14.02
C ALA A 146 0.10 7.01 -13.67
N CYS A 147 0.50 6.67 -12.42
CA CYS A 147 0.45 5.29 -11.92
C CYS A 147 -0.96 4.70 -11.98
N ALA A 148 -1.99 5.45 -11.57
CA ALA A 148 -3.38 5.00 -11.64
C ALA A 148 -3.84 4.77 -13.09
N GLN A 149 -3.51 5.67 -14.01
CA GLN A 149 -3.81 5.52 -15.44
C GLN A 149 -3.12 4.28 -16.02
N ALA A 150 -1.88 3.99 -15.62
CA ALA A 150 -1.17 2.79 -16.02
C ALA A 150 -1.86 1.51 -15.49
N LEU A 151 -2.28 1.50 -14.22
CA LEU A 151 -3.04 0.37 -13.64
C LEU A 151 -4.36 0.11 -14.37
N VAL A 152 -5.06 1.16 -14.82
CA VAL A 152 -6.25 1.01 -15.67
C VAL A 152 -5.91 0.36 -17.01
N ARG A 153 -4.77 0.70 -17.63
CA ARG A 153 -4.32 0.05 -18.88
C ARG A 153 -3.95 -1.42 -18.65
N LEU A 154 -3.40 -1.75 -17.48
CA LEU A 154 -3.03 -3.11 -17.08
C LEU A 154 -4.22 -3.98 -16.70
N ARG A 155 -5.44 -3.44 -16.54
CA ARG A 155 -6.63 -4.23 -16.17
C ARG A 155 -6.99 -5.32 -17.18
N SER A 156 -6.60 -5.15 -18.45
CA SER A 156 -6.85 -6.12 -19.52
C SER A 156 -5.95 -7.35 -19.45
N SER A 157 -4.93 -7.31 -18.59
CA SER A 157 -4.08 -8.46 -18.31
C SER A 157 -4.85 -9.54 -17.53
N SER A 158 -4.33 -10.77 -17.51
CA SER A 158 -4.93 -11.90 -16.79
C SER A 158 -4.80 -11.81 -15.26
N ARG A 159 -4.26 -10.71 -14.71
CA ARG A 159 -4.06 -10.50 -13.27
C ARG A 159 -5.08 -9.50 -12.70
N PRO A 160 -5.72 -9.80 -11.56
CA PRO A 160 -6.56 -8.83 -10.87
C PRO A 160 -5.78 -7.57 -10.48
N VAL A 161 -6.38 -6.41 -10.72
CA VAL A 161 -5.83 -5.11 -10.30
C VAL A 161 -6.70 -4.54 -9.19
N TRP A 162 -6.08 -4.26 -8.04
CA TRP A 162 -6.70 -3.63 -6.89
C TRP A 162 -6.15 -2.22 -6.70
N VAL A 163 -7.02 -1.27 -6.41
CA VAL A 163 -6.64 0.13 -6.19
C VAL A 163 -7.15 0.64 -4.86
N GLN A 164 -6.30 1.41 -4.18
CA GLN A 164 -6.65 2.11 -2.96
C GLN A 164 -7.53 3.31 -3.31
N ARG A 165 -8.74 3.33 -2.74
CA ARG A 165 -9.68 4.43 -2.94
C ARG A 165 -9.12 5.75 -2.42
N THR A 166 -9.18 6.80 -3.23
CA THR A 166 -8.91 8.18 -2.83
C THR A 166 -10.10 8.76 -2.06
N PHE A 167 -9.81 9.45 -0.96
CA PHE A 167 -10.79 10.18 -0.14
C PHE A 167 -10.55 11.68 -0.26
N GLY A 168 -11.59 12.41 -0.65
CA GLY A 168 -11.55 13.87 -0.69
C GLY A 168 -11.84 14.53 0.67
N GLY A 169 -11.42 15.79 0.77
CA GLY A 169 -11.80 16.70 1.84
C GLY A 169 -11.25 16.35 3.22
N PRO A 170 -11.87 16.85 4.30
CA PRO A 170 -11.41 16.64 5.68
C PRO A 170 -11.48 15.17 6.13
N SER A 171 -12.32 14.36 5.47
CA SER A 171 -12.56 12.97 5.85
C SER A 171 -11.30 12.09 5.79
N GLN A 172 -10.31 12.48 4.99
CA GLN A 172 -9.02 11.79 4.91
C GLN A 172 -8.19 11.93 6.19
N TYR A 173 -8.49 12.89 7.07
CA TYR A 173 -7.78 13.13 8.34
C TYR A 173 -8.58 12.72 9.58
N LEU A 174 -9.69 12.01 9.41
CA LEU A 174 -10.52 11.48 10.49
C LEU A 174 -10.28 9.98 10.71
N GLY A 175 -9.04 9.52 10.54
CA GLY A 175 -8.70 8.10 10.48
C GLY A 175 -9.10 7.30 11.73
N ALA A 176 -8.73 7.79 12.92
CA ALA A 176 -9.07 7.13 14.19
C ALA A 176 -10.59 7.07 14.44
N LEU A 177 -11.30 8.18 14.18
CA LEU A 177 -12.77 8.22 14.29
C LEU A 177 -13.40 7.21 13.34
N GLN A 178 -12.90 7.13 12.11
CA GLN A 178 -13.45 6.18 11.16
C GLN A 178 -13.22 4.73 11.56
N LEU A 179 -12.07 4.41 12.14
CA LEU A 179 -11.81 3.08 12.66
C LEU A 179 -12.84 2.70 13.74
N LEU A 180 -13.15 3.63 14.66
CA LEU A 180 -14.20 3.42 15.65
C LEU A 180 -15.58 3.18 15.01
N LEU A 181 -15.95 3.99 14.03
CA LEU A 181 -17.21 3.82 13.28
C LEU A 181 -17.25 2.50 12.51
N TRP A 182 -16.13 2.05 11.97
CA TRP A 182 -16.02 0.74 11.31
C TRP A 182 -16.19 -0.41 12.30
N HIS A 183 -15.61 -0.33 13.50
CA HIS A 183 -15.83 -1.36 14.53
C HIS A 183 -17.27 -1.37 15.06
N ALA A 184 -17.90 -0.20 15.18
CA ALA A 184 -19.27 -0.09 15.69
C ALA A 184 -20.34 -0.48 14.67
N PHE A 185 -20.15 -0.15 13.39
CA PHE A 185 -21.19 -0.26 12.36
C PHE A 185 -20.73 -0.90 11.04
N GLY A 186 -19.42 -1.16 10.90
CA GLY A 186 -18.85 -1.72 9.69
C GLY A 186 -19.30 -3.14 9.44
N ARG A 187 -19.89 -3.38 8.27
CA ARG A 187 -20.13 -4.73 7.76
C ARG A 187 -18.91 -5.15 6.95
N ARG A 188 -18.41 -6.38 7.14
CA ARG A 188 -17.36 -6.92 6.27
C ARG A 188 -17.85 -6.88 4.82
N LYS A 189 -17.09 -6.17 3.98
CA LYS A 189 -17.28 -6.11 2.53
C LYS A 189 -16.00 -6.57 1.88
N ASN A 190 -16.10 -7.29 0.76
CA ASN A 190 -14.94 -7.66 -0.05
C ASN A 190 -14.17 -6.39 -0.45
N GLY A 191 -12.84 -6.46 -0.43
CA GLY A 191 -11.96 -5.33 -0.74
C GLY A 191 -11.72 -4.35 0.42
N VAL A 192 -12.32 -4.52 1.59
CA VAL A 192 -12.00 -3.67 2.75
C VAL A 192 -10.91 -4.30 3.60
N VAL A 193 -9.76 -3.62 3.71
CA VAL A 193 -8.66 -4.01 4.61
C VAL A 193 -8.53 -2.96 5.71
N ALA A 194 -8.99 -3.30 6.92
CA ALA A 194 -8.93 -2.39 8.05
C ALA A 194 -7.67 -2.63 8.90
N CYS A 195 -7.00 -1.56 9.33
CA CYS A 195 -6.10 -1.67 10.47
C CYS A 195 -6.89 -1.93 11.73
N THR A 196 -6.41 -2.87 12.51
CA THR A 196 -6.56 -2.79 13.96
C THR A 196 -5.51 -1.82 14.52
N LEU A 197 -5.67 -1.30 15.75
CA LEU A 197 -4.67 -0.47 16.46
C LEU A 197 -3.21 -1.00 16.37
N ALA A 198 -3.04 -2.31 16.15
CA ALA A 198 -1.77 -2.98 15.90
C ALA A 198 -1.01 -2.59 14.61
N THR A 199 -1.53 -1.70 13.77
CA THR A 199 -0.96 -1.36 12.45
C THR A 199 -0.35 0.06 12.36
N LEU A 200 -0.71 0.97 13.28
CA LEU A 200 -0.04 2.28 13.41
C LEU A 200 1.46 2.12 13.75
N VAL A 201 1.80 1.13 14.57
CA VAL A 201 3.19 0.84 14.95
C VAL A 201 4.02 0.40 13.73
N PRO A 202 3.57 -0.55 12.88
CA PRO A 202 4.18 -0.82 11.58
C PRO A 202 4.38 0.43 10.72
N ALA A 203 3.35 1.26 10.51
CA ALA A 203 3.47 2.47 9.70
C ALA A 203 4.54 3.44 10.24
N LEU A 204 4.56 3.67 11.57
CA LEU A 204 5.57 4.49 12.23
C LEU A 204 6.98 3.87 12.11
N ARG A 205 7.10 2.54 12.26
CA ARG A 205 8.39 1.84 12.13
C ARG A 205 8.94 1.96 10.72
N ALA A 206 8.08 1.80 9.71
CA ALA A 206 8.40 1.96 8.31
C ALA A 206 8.80 3.41 7.99
N MET A 207 7.97 4.39 8.37
CA MET A 207 8.25 5.80 8.13
C MET A 207 9.52 6.30 8.82
N ARG A 208 9.89 5.74 9.99
CA ARG A 208 11.20 6.03 10.62
C ARG A 208 12.42 5.58 9.80
N ARG A 209 12.23 4.75 8.79
CA ARG A 209 13.29 4.39 7.83
C ARG A 209 13.48 5.45 6.74
N HIS A 210 12.46 6.28 6.51
CA HIS A 210 12.47 7.47 5.65
C HIS A 210 12.93 8.71 6.41
N GLY A 211 14.13 8.66 6.99
CA GLY A 211 14.67 9.75 7.81
C GLY A 211 14.77 11.07 7.06
N SER A 212 15.10 11.03 5.76
CA SER A 212 15.16 12.22 4.89
C SER A 212 13.79 12.86 4.62
N GLN A 213 12.70 12.14 4.89
CA GLN A 213 11.33 12.57 4.60
C GLN A 213 10.47 12.76 5.86
N LEU A 214 10.92 12.30 7.03
CA LEU A 214 10.19 12.33 8.29
C LEU A 214 10.26 13.69 8.99
N VAL A 215 9.57 14.68 8.41
CA VAL A 215 9.36 16.01 8.98
C VAL A 215 8.07 16.10 9.81
N TRP A 216 7.89 17.18 10.58
CA TRP A 216 6.83 17.29 11.61
C TRP A 216 5.41 16.96 11.10
N TYR A 217 5.03 17.40 9.89
CA TYR A 217 3.69 17.15 9.36
C TYR A 217 3.47 15.69 8.93
N ARG A 218 4.54 14.91 8.69
CA ARG A 218 4.42 13.47 8.45
C ARG A 218 3.96 12.74 9.70
N TYR A 219 4.34 13.19 10.90
CA TYR A 219 3.79 12.65 12.14
C TYR A 219 2.28 12.94 12.27
N LEU A 220 1.83 14.12 11.85
CA LEU A 220 0.40 14.43 11.81
C LEU A 220 -0.34 13.54 10.80
N HIS A 221 0.24 13.30 9.62
CA HIS A 221 -0.32 12.35 8.67
C HIS A 221 -0.42 10.95 9.28
N LEU A 222 0.66 10.45 9.90
CA LEU A 222 0.65 9.12 10.52
C LEU A 222 -0.42 8.98 11.61
N LEU A 223 -0.69 10.06 12.35
CA LEU A 223 -1.67 10.08 13.44
C LEU A 223 -3.12 10.27 12.95
N LEU A 224 -3.33 11.05 11.90
CA LEU A 224 -4.68 11.51 11.52
C LEU A 224 -5.18 10.87 10.22
N SER A 225 -4.27 10.50 9.33
CA SER A 225 -4.61 10.04 8.00
C SER A 225 -5.32 8.71 8.02
N ARG A 226 -6.49 8.67 7.39
CA ARG A 226 -7.30 7.48 7.18
C ARG A 226 -6.50 6.35 6.55
N TYR A 227 -5.58 6.64 5.63
CA TYR A 227 -4.81 5.60 4.93
C TYR A 227 -3.90 4.79 5.86
N VAL A 228 -3.58 5.31 7.04
CA VAL A 228 -2.82 4.60 8.08
C VAL A 228 -3.73 3.71 8.93
N TYR A 229 -5.06 3.92 8.89
CA TYR A 229 -6.05 3.17 9.66
C TYR A 229 -6.92 2.23 8.82
N ILE A 230 -7.25 2.55 7.58
CA ILE A 230 -8.13 1.72 6.75
C ILE A 230 -7.74 1.90 5.29
N ASN A 231 -7.38 0.79 4.66
CA ASN A 231 -7.33 0.69 3.20
C ASN A 231 -8.67 0.18 2.66
N LEU A 232 -9.26 0.92 1.72
CA LEU A 232 -10.44 0.49 0.98
C LEU A 232 -9.97 0.17 -0.44
N LEU A 233 -9.79 -1.11 -0.70
CA LEU A 233 -9.33 -1.61 -1.98
C LEU A 233 -10.53 -1.93 -2.87
N LYS A 234 -10.49 -1.40 -4.09
CA LYS A 234 -11.48 -1.65 -5.13
C LYS A 234 -10.79 -2.43 -6.25
N LYS A 235 -11.44 -3.48 -6.76
CA LYS A 235 -11.00 -4.16 -7.98
C LYS A 235 -11.37 -3.30 -9.20
N LEU A 236 -10.42 -3.11 -10.13
CA LEU A 236 -10.65 -2.44 -11.41
C LEU A 236 -11.34 -3.33 -12.44
#